data_AF-A0A973NRG9-F1
#
_entry.id   AF-A0A973NRG9-F1
#
_cell.length_a   1.000
_cell.length_b   1.000
_cell.length_c   1.000
_cell.angle_alpha   90.00
_cell.angle_beta   90.00
_cell.angle_gamma   90.00
#
_symmetry.space_group_name_H-M   'P 1'
#
loop_
_entity.id
_entity.type
_entity.pdbx_description
1 polymer ?
#
loop_
_entity_poly.entity_id
_entity_poly.type
_entity_poly.pdbx_seq_one_letter_code
_entity_poly.pdbx_strand_id
1 'polypeptide(L)'
;MRLTFVVMAAVLIAGCKQQPQQPPRQQKVSDAEIAEMHRDMPGMTDACLDKLKWGGSEGLPRQYEDCFKFTPSQRMQGLWRNNFEGSEYCDGSSGQCPDAKANAETGIWLAMRSPLPGVDDTPPGGLYAIDFIGRRSIGAGMFGHMGMAKNEVIVDRLLSIKEVEPPPSQAHPTRAELIREMKTCEAKGACIPNWSLINDYDPEQMKKARIASYLKECAGKPICMPNSEVTKSK
;
A
#
# COMPACT_ATOMS: atom_id res chain seq x y z
N MET A 1 7.02 70.76 54.06
CA MET A 1 7.21 71.07 52.63
C MET A 1 6.86 69.83 51.83
N ARG A 2 5.74 69.85 51.12
CA ARG A 2 5.28 68.76 50.23
C ARG A 2 5.94 68.99 48.87
N LEU A 3 6.68 68.01 48.35
CA LEU A 3 7.14 68.03 46.97
C LEU A 3 6.57 66.83 46.22
N THR A 4 5.54 67.12 45.45
CA THR A 4 4.82 66.25 44.54
C THR A 4 5.73 65.94 43.35
N PHE A 5 6.10 64.67 43.12
CA PHE A 5 6.73 64.27 41.87
C PHE A 5 5.66 63.97 40.83
N VAL A 6 5.66 64.80 39.79
CA VAL A 6 4.78 64.73 38.63
C VAL A 6 5.30 63.68 37.64
N VAL A 7 4.34 62.89 37.18
CA VAL A 7 4.31 61.92 36.07
C VAL A 7 5.18 62.27 34.86
N MET A 8 5.96 61.30 34.38
CA MET A 8 6.23 61.10 32.94
C MET A 8 6.09 59.61 32.61
N ALA A 9 4.85 59.19 32.35
CA ALA A 9 4.56 57.94 31.66
C ALA A 9 4.75 58.20 30.15
N ALA A 10 5.92 57.84 29.62
CA ALA A 10 6.16 57.87 28.18
C ALA A 10 5.37 56.74 27.50
N VAL A 11 4.31 57.13 26.80
CA VAL A 11 3.47 56.29 25.95
C VAL A 11 4.29 55.80 24.75
N LEU A 12 4.84 54.59 24.84
CA LEU A 12 5.33 53.83 23.69
C LEU A 12 4.20 52.95 23.15
N ILE A 13 3.22 53.55 22.48
CA ILE A 13 2.23 52.83 21.66
C ILE A 13 2.49 53.25 20.21
N ALA A 14 3.58 52.76 19.64
CA ALA A 14 3.87 52.93 18.21
C ALA A 14 4.10 51.56 17.58
N GLY A 15 3.05 51.05 16.92
CA GLY A 15 3.21 50.12 15.81
C GLY A 15 3.04 48.65 16.11
N CYS A 16 1.92 48.23 16.71
CA CYS A 16 1.37 46.92 16.35
C CYS A 16 1.02 46.99 14.85
N LYS A 17 1.98 46.69 13.96
CA LYS A 17 1.69 46.35 12.57
C LYS A 17 0.69 45.20 12.66
N GLN A 18 -0.58 45.47 12.39
CA GLN A 18 -1.60 44.46 12.21
C GLN A 18 -1.03 43.49 11.18
N GLN A 19 -0.57 42.35 11.65
CA GLN A 19 -0.14 41.25 10.81
C GLN A 19 -1.34 40.99 9.89
N PRO A 20 -1.15 40.97 8.55
CA PRO A 20 -2.25 40.78 7.62
C PRO A 20 -3.07 39.60 8.11
N GLN A 21 -4.35 39.85 8.44
CA GLN A 21 -5.25 38.79 8.85
C GLN A 21 -5.22 37.78 7.72
N GLN A 22 -4.65 36.61 7.98
CA GLN A 22 -4.67 35.52 7.01
C GLN A 22 -6.15 35.30 6.65
N PRO A 23 -6.47 35.15 5.35
CA PRO A 23 -7.84 34.89 4.96
C PRO A 23 -8.36 33.69 5.76
N PRO A 24 -9.65 33.70 6.16
CA PRO A 24 -10.24 32.60 6.90
C PRO A 24 -9.94 31.30 6.16
N ARG A 25 -9.42 30.32 6.90
CA ARG A 25 -9.01 29.03 6.35
C ARG A 25 -10.19 28.44 5.58
N GLN A 26 -10.03 28.28 4.27
CA GLN A 26 -11.07 27.65 3.46
C GLN A 26 -11.06 26.15 3.72
N GLN A 27 -12.24 25.62 3.96
CA GLN A 27 -12.46 24.18 4.09
C GLN A 27 -12.21 23.53 2.72
N LYS A 28 -11.37 22.49 2.69
CA LYS A 28 -11.04 21.76 1.45
C LYS A 28 -11.92 20.53 1.24
N VAL A 29 -12.45 19.95 2.33
CA VAL A 29 -13.34 18.77 2.32
C VAL A 29 -14.56 19.08 3.18
N SER A 30 -15.76 18.85 2.65
CA SER A 30 -17.03 19.21 3.31
C SER A 30 -17.32 18.41 4.58
N ASP A 31 -18.21 18.91 5.43
CA ASP A 31 -18.60 18.19 6.66
C ASP A 31 -19.30 16.85 6.37
N ALA A 32 -20.04 16.77 5.27
CA ALA A 32 -20.68 15.54 4.82
C ALA A 32 -19.64 14.47 4.46
N GLU A 33 -18.61 14.85 3.69
CA GLU A 33 -17.51 13.95 3.33
C GLU A 33 -16.68 13.52 4.56
N ILE A 34 -16.48 14.42 5.54
CA ILE A 34 -15.81 14.06 6.79
C ILE A 34 -16.65 13.09 7.62
N ALA A 35 -17.97 13.28 7.67
CA ALA A 35 -18.88 12.37 8.37
C ALA A 35 -18.94 10.98 7.70
N GLU A 36 -18.86 10.92 6.36
CA GLU A 36 -18.71 9.67 5.61
C GLU A 36 -17.37 9.01 5.93
N MET A 37 -16.27 9.76 5.86
CA MET A 37 -14.93 9.27 6.18
C MET A 37 -14.83 8.67 7.60
N HIS A 38 -15.42 9.34 8.58
CA HIS A 38 -15.45 8.84 9.96
C HIS A 38 -16.30 7.57 10.12
N ARG A 39 -17.35 7.42 9.32
CA ARG A 39 -18.17 6.20 9.29
C ARG A 39 -17.42 5.02 8.71
N ASP A 40 -16.67 5.27 7.63
CA ASP A 40 -15.92 4.23 6.91
C ASP A 40 -14.62 3.85 7.63
N MET A 41 -14.00 4.80 8.33
CA MET A 41 -12.79 4.62 9.12
C MET A 41 -12.98 5.05 10.58
N PRO A 42 -13.77 4.31 11.36
CA PRO A 42 -14.08 4.67 12.75
C PRO A 42 -12.86 4.63 13.69
N GLY A 43 -11.73 4.07 13.25
CA GLY A 43 -10.47 4.10 13.97
C GLY A 43 -9.64 5.38 13.78
N MET A 44 -9.99 6.23 12.80
CA MET A 44 -9.27 7.47 12.54
C MET A 44 -9.59 8.51 13.63
N THR A 45 -8.56 9.23 14.10
CA THR A 45 -8.71 10.24 15.14
C THR A 45 -9.33 11.54 14.60
N ASP A 46 -10.10 12.23 15.44
CA ASP A 46 -10.68 13.56 15.13
C ASP A 46 -9.61 14.55 14.66
N ALA A 47 -8.42 14.51 15.25
CA ALA A 47 -7.30 15.36 14.85
C ALA A 47 -6.86 15.12 13.40
N CYS A 48 -6.94 13.89 12.88
CA CYS A 48 -6.67 13.62 11.47
C CYS A 48 -7.85 13.98 10.56
N LEU A 49 -9.09 13.80 11.03
CA LEU A 49 -10.26 14.27 10.30
C LEU A 49 -10.24 15.80 10.14
N ASP A 50 -9.82 16.54 11.17
CA ASP A 50 -9.62 17.99 11.08
C ASP A 50 -8.51 18.37 10.09
N LYS A 51 -7.38 17.63 10.11
CA LYS A 51 -6.31 17.84 9.13
C LYS A 51 -6.80 17.59 7.70
N LEU A 52 -7.61 16.57 7.48
CA LEU A 52 -8.23 16.28 6.19
C LEU A 52 -9.22 17.39 5.79
N LYS A 53 -10.11 17.79 6.69
CA LYS A 53 -11.13 18.84 6.48
C LYS A 53 -10.51 20.13 5.96
N TRP A 54 -9.41 20.55 6.57
CA TRP A 54 -8.81 21.85 6.29
C TRP A 54 -7.56 21.80 5.40
N GLY A 55 -6.91 20.66 5.30
CA GLY A 55 -5.68 20.46 4.52
C GLY A 55 -5.87 19.65 3.25
N GLY A 56 -7.00 18.95 3.11
CA GLY A 56 -7.21 17.93 2.09
C GLY A 56 -6.32 16.71 2.36
N SER A 57 -6.12 15.87 1.35
CA SER A 57 -5.21 14.72 1.43
C SER A 57 -3.77 15.13 1.76
N GLU A 58 -3.32 16.31 1.33
CA GLU A 58 -2.00 16.88 1.64
C GLU A 58 -1.83 17.22 3.13
N GLY A 59 -2.93 17.42 3.86
CA GLY A 59 -2.90 17.71 5.29
C GLY A 59 -2.68 16.48 6.16
N LEU A 60 -2.87 15.29 5.60
CA LEU A 60 -2.69 14.03 6.33
C LEU A 60 -1.20 13.74 6.54
N PRO A 61 -0.83 13.20 7.72
CA PRO A 61 0.52 12.70 7.94
C PRO A 61 0.83 11.55 6.98
N ARG A 62 2.11 11.40 6.64
CA ARG A 62 2.57 10.30 5.78
C ARG A 62 2.48 8.93 6.46
N GLN A 63 2.51 8.90 7.79
CA GLN A 63 2.48 7.67 8.59
C GLN A 63 1.08 7.47 9.17
N TYR A 64 0.46 6.31 8.92
CA TYR A 64 -0.88 6.00 9.42
C TYR A 64 -0.98 5.99 10.95
N GLU A 65 0.11 5.67 11.64
CA GLU A 65 0.21 5.69 13.10
C GLU A 65 0.00 7.07 13.73
N ASP A 66 0.12 8.16 12.95
CA ASP A 66 -0.22 9.50 13.42
C ASP A 66 -1.73 9.78 13.34
N CYS A 67 -2.50 8.96 12.60
CA CYS A 67 -3.93 9.12 12.41
C CYS A 67 -4.80 8.08 13.10
N PHE A 68 -4.25 6.92 13.43
CA PHE A 68 -4.99 5.82 14.03
C PHE A 68 -4.42 5.46 15.40
N LYS A 69 -5.27 5.01 16.31
CA LYS A 69 -4.83 4.49 17.60
C LYS A 69 -4.39 3.04 17.45
N PHE A 70 -3.26 2.71 18.07
CA PHE A 70 -2.69 1.37 18.09
C PHE A 70 -2.62 0.84 19.52
N THR A 71 -2.66 -0.48 19.66
CA THR A 71 -2.37 -1.15 20.93
C THR A 71 -0.94 -0.83 21.38
N PRO A 72 -0.62 -1.00 22.68
CA PRO A 72 0.77 -1.07 23.12
C PRO A 72 1.55 -2.16 22.38
N SER A 73 2.87 -1.99 22.28
CA SER A 73 3.72 -2.99 21.65
C SER A 73 3.69 -4.30 22.44
N GLN A 74 3.45 -5.41 21.76
CA GLN A 74 3.33 -6.75 22.35
C GLN A 74 3.87 -7.82 21.40
N ARG A 75 4.18 -9.00 21.94
CA ARG A 75 4.59 -10.15 21.12
C ARG A 75 3.37 -10.70 20.38
N MET A 76 3.53 -10.94 19.10
CA MET A 76 2.51 -11.51 18.22
C MET A 76 3.12 -12.63 17.37
N GLN A 77 2.29 -13.60 17.04
CA GLN A 77 2.63 -14.74 16.19
C GLN A 77 1.50 -15.00 15.21
N GLY A 78 1.86 -15.33 13.98
CA GLY A 78 0.89 -15.61 12.94
C GLY A 78 1.53 -15.98 11.63
N LEU A 79 0.70 -15.96 10.59
CA LEU A 79 1.10 -16.18 9.21
C LEU A 79 1.06 -14.87 8.45
N TRP A 80 2.01 -14.68 7.56
CA TRP A 80 2.10 -13.51 6.69
C TRP A 80 2.18 -13.96 5.23
N ARG A 81 1.18 -13.59 4.46
CA ARG A 81 1.14 -13.74 3.01
C ARG A 81 1.80 -12.51 2.39
N ASN A 82 3.03 -12.64 1.88
CA ASN A 82 3.81 -11.51 1.38
C ASN A 82 3.45 -11.14 -0.07
N ASN A 83 2.23 -10.69 -0.32
CA ASN A 83 1.80 -10.25 -1.66
C ASN A 83 1.94 -8.73 -1.79
N PHE A 84 2.29 -8.23 -2.98
CA PHE A 84 2.46 -6.79 -3.19
C PHE A 84 1.17 -5.99 -2.91
N GLU A 85 0.09 -6.29 -3.63
CA GLU A 85 -1.19 -5.57 -3.49
C GLU A 85 -2.12 -6.21 -2.45
N GLY A 86 -1.82 -7.44 -2.02
CA GLY A 86 -2.66 -8.25 -1.16
C GLY A 86 -1.90 -8.85 0.02
N SER A 87 -0.93 -8.11 0.57
CA SER A 87 -0.21 -8.54 1.77
C SER A 87 -1.21 -8.69 2.91
N GLU A 88 -1.18 -9.83 3.59
CA GLU A 88 -2.14 -10.11 4.66
C GLU A 88 -1.47 -10.84 5.82
N TYR A 89 -1.81 -10.41 7.03
CA TYR A 89 -1.49 -11.08 8.28
C TYR A 89 -2.69 -11.87 8.78
N CYS A 90 -2.48 -13.14 9.05
CA CYS A 90 -3.45 -14.02 9.64
C CYS A 90 -3.01 -14.35 11.06
N ASP A 91 -3.82 -14.00 12.05
CA ASP A 91 -3.54 -14.40 13.42
C ASP A 91 -3.57 -15.94 13.53
N GLY A 92 -2.63 -16.50 14.29
CA GLY A 92 -2.38 -17.95 14.31
C GLY A 92 -3.56 -18.81 14.77
N SER A 93 -4.70 -18.24 15.12
CA SER A 93 -5.91 -18.95 15.53
C SER A 93 -6.54 -19.82 14.44
N SER A 94 -6.40 -19.46 13.17
CA SER A 94 -7.03 -20.20 12.06
C SER A 94 -6.18 -21.34 11.51
N GLY A 95 -4.87 -21.35 11.79
CA GLY A 95 -3.91 -22.26 11.15
C GLY A 95 -3.84 -22.14 9.61
N GLN A 96 -4.53 -21.15 9.04
CA GLN A 96 -4.72 -20.96 7.61
C GLN A 96 -4.59 -19.47 7.30
N CYS A 97 -3.94 -19.16 6.17
CA CYS A 97 -3.89 -17.80 5.67
C CYS A 97 -4.30 -17.82 4.19
N PRO A 98 -5.61 -17.70 3.89
CA PRO A 98 -6.10 -17.75 2.52
C PRO A 98 -5.54 -16.58 1.71
N ASP A 99 -5.60 -16.66 0.38
CA ASP A 99 -5.21 -15.55 -0.47
C ASP A 99 -6.09 -14.33 -0.22
N ALA A 100 -5.47 -13.15 -0.14
CA ALA A 100 -6.12 -11.88 0.23
C ALA A 100 -7.32 -11.46 -0.60
N LYS A 101 -7.51 -12.04 -1.79
CA LYS A 101 -8.73 -11.84 -2.59
C LYS A 101 -9.99 -12.39 -1.91
N ALA A 102 -9.84 -13.30 -0.96
CA ALA A 102 -10.97 -13.92 -0.27
C ALA A 102 -11.60 -13.00 0.79
N ASN A 103 -10.84 -12.07 1.39
CA ASN A 103 -11.19 -11.50 2.70
C ASN A 103 -11.00 -9.96 2.82
N ALA A 104 -11.35 -9.19 1.79
CA ALA A 104 -11.26 -7.72 1.86
C ALA A 104 -12.00 -7.11 3.07
N GLU A 105 -13.01 -7.79 3.61
CA GLU A 105 -13.79 -7.32 4.76
C GLU A 105 -13.14 -7.59 6.13
N THR A 106 -12.13 -8.46 6.23
CA THR A 106 -11.51 -8.83 7.51
C THR A 106 -9.99 -8.78 7.49
N GLY A 107 -9.41 -8.48 6.33
CA GLY A 107 -7.97 -8.46 6.12
C GLY A 107 -7.23 -7.53 7.09
N ILE A 108 -6.09 -8.02 7.54
CA ILE A 108 -5.14 -7.29 8.38
C ILE A 108 -3.90 -7.05 7.53
N TRP A 109 -3.59 -5.79 7.25
CA TRP A 109 -2.36 -5.42 6.57
C TRP A 109 -1.17 -5.56 7.51
N LEU A 110 -0.07 -6.15 7.03
CA LEU A 110 1.19 -6.18 7.77
C LEU A 110 2.14 -5.11 7.24
N ALA A 111 2.50 -4.15 8.09
CA ALA A 111 3.46 -3.10 7.80
C ALA A 111 4.79 -3.34 8.54
N MET A 112 5.90 -3.17 7.84
CA MET A 112 7.25 -3.21 8.42
C MET A 112 7.76 -1.77 8.57
N ARG A 113 8.16 -1.35 9.77
CA ARG A 113 8.49 0.06 10.05
C ARG A 113 9.86 0.51 9.51
N SER A 114 10.66 -0.43 9.02
CA SER A 114 12.02 -0.24 8.49
C SER A 114 12.48 -1.54 7.81
N PRO A 115 13.57 -1.55 7.04
CA PRO A 115 14.21 -2.81 6.65
C PRO A 115 14.54 -3.58 7.93
N LEU A 116 13.86 -4.72 8.11
CA LEU A 116 14.10 -5.63 9.22
C LEU A 116 15.01 -6.75 8.73
N PRO A 117 16.09 -7.08 9.44
CA PRO A 117 16.96 -8.18 9.06
C PRO A 117 16.18 -9.48 8.80
N GLY A 118 16.43 -10.12 7.66
CA GLY A 118 15.74 -11.34 7.23
C GLY A 118 14.45 -11.12 6.43
N VAL A 119 13.89 -9.91 6.40
CA VAL A 119 12.73 -9.59 5.55
C VAL A 119 13.15 -9.30 4.12
N ASP A 120 14.31 -8.68 3.90
CA ASP A 120 14.78 -8.33 2.55
C ASP A 120 15.02 -9.57 1.66
N ASP A 121 15.34 -10.72 2.29
CA ASP A 121 15.50 -12.02 1.64
C ASP A 121 14.18 -12.78 1.47
N THR A 122 13.04 -12.20 1.88
CA THR A 122 11.73 -12.85 1.85
C THR A 122 11.03 -12.57 0.51
N PRO A 123 11.02 -13.52 -0.44
CA PRO A 123 10.45 -13.26 -1.75
C PRO A 123 8.93 -12.99 -1.68
N PRO A 124 8.41 -12.11 -2.55
CA PRO A 124 6.97 -11.85 -2.63
C PRO A 124 6.24 -13.09 -3.15
N GLY A 125 5.01 -13.29 -2.70
CA GLY A 125 4.13 -14.41 -3.06
C GLY A 125 4.10 -15.54 -2.04
N GLY A 126 5.12 -15.66 -1.18
CA GLY A 126 5.22 -16.75 -0.22
C GLY A 126 4.30 -16.60 1.00
N LEU A 127 4.17 -17.69 1.75
CA LEU A 127 3.59 -17.72 3.08
C LEU A 127 4.68 -17.89 4.13
N TYR A 128 4.65 -17.06 5.16
CA TYR A 128 5.67 -17.06 6.19
C TYR A 128 5.06 -17.15 7.58
N ALA A 129 5.58 -18.03 8.42
CA ALA A 129 5.33 -18.00 9.85
C ALA A 129 6.23 -16.93 10.47
N ILE A 130 5.63 -15.99 11.20
CA ILE A 130 6.33 -14.86 11.78
C ILE A 130 6.08 -14.76 13.29
N ASP A 131 7.13 -14.34 14.01
CA ASP A 131 7.11 -14.01 15.43
C ASP A 131 7.77 -12.65 15.60
N PHE A 132 7.10 -11.72 16.26
CA PHE A 132 7.56 -10.34 16.33
C PHE A 132 6.99 -9.60 17.54
N ILE A 133 7.64 -8.48 17.88
CA ILE A 133 7.04 -7.43 18.71
C ILE A 133 6.45 -6.38 17.78
N GLY A 134 5.19 -6.00 18.01
CA GLY A 134 4.51 -5.02 17.19
C GLY A 134 3.26 -4.45 17.84
N ARG A 135 2.48 -3.72 17.06
CA ARG A 135 1.23 -3.06 17.49
C ARG A 135 0.12 -3.33 16.49
N ARG A 136 -1.14 -3.34 16.95
CA ARG A 136 -2.32 -3.52 16.11
C ARG A 136 -3.22 -2.28 16.16
N SER A 137 -3.85 -1.90 15.06
CA SER A 137 -4.87 -0.85 15.06
C SER A 137 -6.03 -1.22 15.99
N ILE A 138 -6.50 -0.27 16.79
CA ILE A 138 -7.61 -0.49 17.75
C ILE A 138 -8.98 -0.42 17.05
N GLY A 139 -9.09 0.37 15.98
CA GLY A 139 -10.31 0.53 15.20
C GLY A 139 -10.09 0.23 13.73
N ALA A 140 -11.20 0.02 13.02
CA ALA A 140 -11.17 -0.19 11.58
C ALA A 140 -10.75 1.08 10.84
N GLY A 141 -10.00 0.91 9.76
CA GLY A 141 -9.56 1.95 8.85
C GLY A 141 -9.50 1.43 7.42
N MET A 142 -8.68 2.07 6.60
CA MET A 142 -8.37 1.66 5.24
C MET A 142 -6.85 1.58 5.10
N PHE A 143 -6.30 0.42 5.41
CA PHE A 143 -4.86 0.17 5.46
C PHE A 143 -4.37 -0.61 4.24
N GLY A 144 -3.06 -0.59 4.06
CA GLY A 144 -2.40 -1.31 2.97
C GLY A 144 -2.55 -0.68 1.60
N HIS A 145 -2.22 -1.46 0.57
CA HIS A 145 -2.31 -0.97 -0.80
C HIS A 145 -3.78 -0.69 -1.16
N MET A 146 -4.06 0.55 -1.61
CA MET A 146 -5.41 1.03 -1.94
C MET A 146 -6.43 0.97 -0.79
N GLY A 147 -5.99 0.83 0.47
CA GLY A 147 -6.90 0.82 1.62
C GLY A 147 -7.76 -0.44 1.76
N MET A 148 -7.27 -1.57 1.23
CA MET A 148 -8.03 -2.83 1.14
C MET A 148 -8.13 -3.62 2.46
N ALA A 149 -7.41 -3.22 3.51
CA ALA A 149 -7.44 -3.91 4.80
C ALA A 149 -8.13 -3.06 5.87
N LYS A 150 -9.02 -3.67 6.66
CA LYS A 150 -9.70 -2.96 7.76
C LYS A 150 -8.80 -2.69 8.94
N ASN A 151 -7.78 -3.51 9.16
CA ASN A 151 -6.86 -3.36 10.26
C ASN A 151 -5.42 -3.38 9.77
N GLU A 152 -4.52 -2.85 10.59
CA GLU A 152 -3.08 -2.91 10.37
C GLU A 152 -2.38 -3.48 11.60
N VAL A 153 -1.34 -4.28 11.33
CA VAL A 153 -0.34 -4.66 12.31
C VAL A 153 1.00 -4.10 11.86
N ILE A 154 1.63 -3.34 12.76
CA ILE A 154 2.96 -2.78 12.54
C ILE A 154 3.97 -3.65 13.27
N VAL A 155 4.97 -4.13 12.55
CA VAL A 155 6.11 -4.86 13.10
C VAL A 155 7.15 -3.84 13.57
N ASP A 156 7.35 -3.76 14.89
CA ASP A 156 8.38 -2.92 15.49
C ASP A 156 9.73 -3.66 15.57
N ARG A 157 9.71 -4.98 15.85
CA ARG A 157 10.91 -5.83 15.90
C ARG A 157 10.59 -7.28 15.50
N LEU A 158 11.24 -7.78 14.45
CA LEU A 158 11.14 -9.19 14.05
C LEU A 158 11.95 -10.09 15.00
N LEU A 159 11.35 -11.20 15.45
CA LEU A 159 12.02 -12.22 16.27
C LEU A 159 12.36 -13.46 15.44
N SER A 160 11.47 -13.89 14.56
CA SER A 160 11.74 -14.94 13.57
C SER A 160 10.80 -14.85 12.38
N ILE A 161 11.29 -15.28 11.23
CA ILE A 161 10.51 -15.52 10.01
C ILE A 161 10.92 -16.87 9.43
N LYS A 162 9.94 -17.66 9.00
CA LYS A 162 10.18 -18.97 8.38
C LYS A 162 9.20 -19.18 7.23
N GLU A 163 9.71 -19.57 6.07
CA GLU A 163 8.88 -19.99 4.94
C GLU A 163 8.04 -21.23 5.32
N VAL A 164 6.74 -21.14 5.04
CA VAL A 164 5.75 -22.21 5.20
C VAL A 164 5.32 -22.72 3.84
N GLU A 165 5.03 -21.79 2.92
CA GLU A 165 4.79 -22.07 1.51
C GLU A 165 5.74 -21.20 0.70
N PRO A 166 6.53 -21.78 -0.22
CA PRO A 166 7.34 -20.97 -1.11
C PRO A 166 6.42 -20.05 -1.91
N PRO A 167 6.94 -18.90 -2.40
CA PRO A 167 6.22 -18.15 -3.42
C PRO A 167 5.69 -19.09 -4.49
N PRO A 168 4.44 -18.90 -4.98
CA PRO A 168 4.00 -19.61 -6.17
C PRO A 168 5.11 -19.41 -7.17
N SER A 169 5.69 -20.51 -7.64
CA SER A 169 6.93 -20.44 -8.38
C SER A 169 6.70 -19.40 -9.46
N GLN A 170 7.50 -18.32 -9.42
CA GLN A 170 7.80 -17.62 -10.64
C GLN A 170 8.71 -18.54 -11.45
N ALA A 171 8.35 -19.81 -11.61
CA ALA A 171 8.75 -20.61 -12.72
C ALA A 171 8.17 -19.85 -13.91
N HIS A 172 8.94 -18.86 -14.35
CA HIS A 172 8.92 -18.46 -15.73
C HIS A 172 8.95 -19.79 -16.46
N PRO A 173 7.91 -20.13 -17.22
CA PRO A 173 7.92 -21.36 -17.98
C PRO A 173 9.25 -21.37 -18.72
N THR A 174 9.97 -22.49 -18.67
CA THR A 174 11.17 -22.65 -19.48
C THR A 174 10.82 -22.29 -20.91
N ARG A 175 11.80 -21.87 -21.73
CA ARG A 175 11.54 -21.59 -23.15
C ARG A 175 10.72 -22.69 -23.82
N ALA A 176 11.00 -23.95 -23.50
CA ALA A 176 10.27 -25.11 -24.01
C ALA A 176 8.80 -25.16 -23.52
N GLU A 177 8.55 -24.89 -22.24
CA GLU A 177 7.19 -24.84 -21.69
C GLU A 177 6.39 -23.67 -22.25
N LEU A 178 7.01 -22.49 -22.38
CA LEU A 178 6.38 -21.31 -22.96
C LEU A 178 6.02 -21.55 -24.43
N ILE A 179 6.96 -22.11 -25.22
CA ILE A 179 6.70 -22.48 -26.62
C ILE A 179 5.57 -23.51 -26.70
N ARG A 180 5.56 -24.52 -25.81
CA ARG A 180 4.51 -25.56 -25.78
C ARG A 180 3.14 -24.97 -25.49
N GLU A 181 3.04 -24.09 -24.48
CA GLU A 181 1.78 -23.42 -24.15
C GLU A 181 1.32 -22.50 -25.27
N MET A 182 2.24 -21.74 -25.88
CA MET A 182 1.93 -20.87 -27.02
C MET A 182 1.43 -21.66 -28.23
N LYS A 183 2.09 -22.75 -28.62
CA LYS A 183 1.58 -23.65 -29.67
C LYS A 183 0.21 -24.24 -29.32
N THR A 184 -0.05 -24.50 -28.04
CA THR A 184 -1.36 -24.98 -27.57
C THR A 184 -2.42 -23.89 -27.72
N CYS A 185 -2.09 -22.62 -27.48
CA CYS A 185 -3.00 -21.51 -27.72
C CYS A 185 -3.25 -21.28 -29.22
N GLU A 186 -2.23 -21.38 -30.07
CA GLU A 186 -2.41 -21.31 -31.54
C GLU A 186 -3.32 -22.41 -32.06
N ALA A 187 -3.14 -23.65 -31.58
CA ALA A 187 -3.98 -24.77 -31.94
C ALA A 187 -5.46 -24.56 -31.55
N LYS A 188 -5.71 -23.71 -30.55
CA LYS A 188 -7.05 -23.28 -30.11
C LYS A 188 -7.55 -22.02 -30.83
N GLY A 189 -6.82 -21.53 -31.83
CA GLY A 189 -7.19 -20.36 -32.63
C GLY A 189 -6.79 -19.01 -32.04
N ALA A 190 -5.94 -18.98 -31.00
CA ALA A 190 -5.40 -17.72 -30.47
C ALA A 190 -4.30 -17.19 -31.41
N CYS A 191 -4.28 -15.87 -31.66
CA CYS A 191 -3.22 -15.24 -32.42
C CYS A 191 -2.09 -14.81 -31.48
N ILE A 192 -0.87 -15.25 -31.77
CA ILE A 192 0.32 -14.87 -31.01
C ILE A 192 1.05 -13.78 -31.81
N PRO A 193 0.99 -12.50 -31.37
CA PRO A 193 1.34 -11.37 -32.23
C PRO A 193 2.83 -11.33 -32.60
N ASN A 194 3.70 -12.09 -31.93
CA ASN A 194 5.13 -11.99 -32.21
C ASN A 194 5.98 -13.22 -31.78
N TRP A 195 6.08 -14.23 -32.64
CA TRP A 195 6.99 -15.37 -32.44
C TRP A 195 8.48 -14.99 -32.38
N SER A 196 8.87 -13.86 -32.98
CA SER A 196 10.29 -13.45 -32.98
C SER A 196 10.79 -13.11 -31.57
N LEU A 197 9.95 -12.49 -30.74
CA LEU A 197 10.26 -12.21 -29.32
C LEU A 197 10.44 -13.48 -28.47
N ILE A 198 9.80 -14.59 -28.86
CA ILE A 198 9.92 -15.89 -28.18
C ILE A 198 11.12 -16.67 -28.70
N ASN A 199 11.46 -16.49 -29.98
CA ASN A 199 12.61 -17.14 -30.60
C ASN A 199 13.94 -16.56 -30.10
N ASP A 200 14.00 -15.24 -29.86
CA ASP A 200 15.16 -14.50 -29.32
C ASP A 200 15.22 -14.54 -27.77
N TYR A 201 14.78 -15.67 -27.18
CA TYR A 201 14.66 -15.87 -25.74
C TYR A 201 15.94 -15.52 -24.96
N ASP A 202 15.88 -14.44 -24.20
CA ASP A 202 16.85 -14.07 -23.17
C ASP A 202 16.19 -14.19 -21.78
N PRO A 203 16.63 -15.12 -20.91
CA PRO A 203 16.08 -15.29 -19.56
C PRO A 203 16.04 -14.01 -18.73
N GLU A 204 17.00 -13.10 -18.89
CA GLU A 204 17.09 -11.86 -18.12
C GLU A 204 16.15 -10.77 -18.64
N GLN A 205 15.91 -10.70 -19.95
CA GLN A 205 14.84 -9.85 -20.51
C GLN A 205 13.45 -10.40 -20.19
N MET A 206 13.31 -11.73 -20.14
CA MET A 206 12.05 -12.43 -19.87
C MET A 206 11.58 -12.28 -18.41
N LYS A 207 12.50 -12.10 -17.45
CA LYS A 207 12.17 -11.68 -16.07
C LYS A 207 11.47 -10.33 -16.00
N LYS A 208 11.77 -9.42 -16.94
CA LYS A 208 11.18 -8.07 -17.00
C LYS A 208 9.84 -8.04 -17.72
N ALA A 209 9.60 -8.97 -18.66
CA ALA A 209 8.35 -9.06 -19.39
C ALA A 209 7.29 -9.77 -18.54
N ARG A 210 6.09 -9.19 -18.42
CA ARG A 210 4.93 -9.78 -17.72
C ARG A 210 4.37 -11.00 -18.48
N ILE A 211 5.10 -12.10 -18.57
CA ILE A 211 4.69 -13.34 -19.29
C ILE A 211 3.35 -13.88 -18.76
N ALA A 212 3.07 -13.68 -17.47
CA ALA A 212 1.80 -14.05 -16.86
C ALA A 212 0.57 -13.38 -17.52
N SER A 213 0.70 -12.23 -18.19
CA SER A 213 -0.42 -11.62 -18.92
C SER A 213 -0.73 -12.35 -20.23
N TYR A 214 0.31 -12.79 -20.97
CA TYR A 214 0.13 -13.53 -22.23
C TYR A 214 -0.55 -14.89 -22.04
N LEU A 215 -0.21 -15.60 -20.96
CA LEU A 215 -0.83 -16.90 -20.66
C LEU A 215 -2.29 -16.76 -20.20
N LYS A 216 -2.63 -15.63 -19.58
CA LYS A 216 -3.99 -15.34 -19.11
C LYS A 216 -4.95 -15.02 -20.27
N GLU A 217 -4.44 -14.54 -21.40
CA GLU A 217 -5.21 -14.18 -22.59
C GLU A 217 -5.63 -15.38 -23.47
N CYS A 218 -5.01 -16.56 -23.29
CA CYS A 218 -5.45 -17.78 -23.97
C CYS A 218 -6.87 -18.24 -23.59
N ALA A 219 -7.51 -17.57 -22.62
CA ALA A 219 -8.83 -17.90 -22.10
C ALA A 219 -9.99 -17.00 -22.62
N GLY A 220 -9.76 -15.97 -23.46
CA GLY A 220 -10.85 -15.06 -23.84
C GLY A 220 -10.66 -14.27 -25.14
N LYS A 221 -11.40 -14.69 -26.18
CA LYS A 221 -11.72 -14.08 -27.51
C LYS A 221 -10.58 -13.40 -28.31
N PRO A 222 -10.52 -13.64 -29.64
CA PRO A 222 -9.46 -13.12 -30.50
C PRO A 222 -9.67 -11.63 -30.75
N ILE A 223 -8.83 -10.77 -30.18
CA ILE A 223 -8.63 -9.43 -30.71
C ILE A 223 -7.21 -9.40 -31.28
N CYS A 224 -7.11 -9.73 -32.56
CA CYS A 224 -5.91 -9.44 -33.33
C CYS A 224 -5.90 -7.92 -33.57
N MET A 225 -5.01 -7.18 -32.91
CA MET A 225 -4.60 -5.91 -33.51
C MET A 225 -3.74 -6.25 -34.73
N PRO A 226 -4.08 -5.79 -35.94
CA PRO A 226 -3.18 -5.93 -37.06
C PRO A 226 -1.85 -5.26 -36.69
N ASN A 227 -0.74 -5.88 -37.09
CA ASN A 227 0.58 -5.26 -37.03
C ASN A 227 0.50 -3.92 -37.76
N SER A 228 0.23 -2.83 -37.02
CA SER A 228 0.47 -1.50 -37.55
C SER A 228 1.96 -1.44 -37.81
N GLU A 229 2.27 -1.22 -39.07
CA GLU A 229 3.59 -1.20 -39.65
C GLU A 229 4.51 -0.37 -38.76
N VAL A 230 5.49 -1.03 -38.11
CA VAL A 230 6.71 -0.37 -37.68
C VAL A 230 7.41 0.06 -38.96
N THR A 231 6.98 1.19 -39.51
CA THR A 231 7.66 1.91 -40.57
C THR A 231 9.01 2.29 -40.02
N LYS A 232 10.04 1.54 -40.44
CA LYS A 232 11.43 1.96 -40.32
C LYS A 232 11.59 3.25 -41.12
N SER A 233 11.58 4.41 -40.46
CA SER A 233 12.18 5.60 -41.04
C SER A 233 13.67 5.31 -41.27
N LYS A 234 14.07 5.44 -42.52
CA LYS A 234 15.48 5.55 -42.94
C LYS A 234 15.98 6.96 -42.65
#